data_AF-A0A9K3DY62-F1
#
_entry.id   AF-A0A9K3DY62-F1
#
_cell.length_a   1.000
_cell.length_b   1.000
_cell.length_c   1.000
_cell.angle_alpha   90.00
_cell.angle_beta   90.00
_cell.angle_gamma   90.00
#
_symmetry.space_group_name_H-M   'P 1'
#
loop_
_entity.id
_entity.type
_entity.pdbx_description
1 polymer ?
#
loop_
_entity_poly.entity_id
_entity_poly.type
_entity_poly.pdbx_seq_one_letter_code
_entity_poly.pdbx_strand_id
1 'polypeptide(L)' 'MQIFVKIRTENSITLDIEPLNTIHNVKAKIFDKETHLPHDLALIYNGKFLDNDCTLADYHIDKE' A
#
# COMPACT_ATOMS: atom_id res chain seq x y z
N MET A 1 5.05 -3.04 -10.94
CA MET A 1 6.13 -2.47 -10.08
C MET A 1 5.97 -3.08 -8.72
N GLN A 2 7.07 -3.39 -8.03
CA GLN A 2 6.99 -4.12 -6.78
C GLN A 2 7.28 -3.21 -5.59
N ILE A 3 6.40 -3.23 -4.58
CA ILE A 3 6.62 -2.57 -3.29
C ILE A 3 6.62 -3.58 -2.16
N PHE A 4 7.29 -3.19 -1.07
CA PHE A 4 7.27 -3.89 0.20
C PHE A 4 6.35 -3.15 1.15
N VAL A 5 5.28 -3.83 1.57
CA VAL A 5 4.35 -3.31 2.57
C VAL A 5 4.68 -3.96 3.89
N LYS A 6 5.12 -3.15 4.85
CA LYS A 6 5.37 -3.60 6.22
C LYS A 6 4.08 -3.52 7.03
N ILE A 7 3.61 -4.66 7.51
CA ILE A 7 2.32 -4.78 8.21
C ILE A 7 2.52 -4.97 9.72
N ARG A 8 3.52 -5.76 10.11
CA ARG A 8 3.97 -5.93 11.49
C ARG A 8 5.49 -5.84 11.54
N THR A 9 6.08 -5.75 12.74
CA THR A 9 7.53 -5.56 12.94
C THR A 9 8.39 -6.53 12.12
N GLU A 10 7.90 -7.76 11.90
CA GLU A 10 8.60 -8.83 11.18
C GLU A 10 7.85 -9.34 9.94
N ASN A 11 6.67 -8.81 9.64
CA ASN A 11 5.87 -9.27 8.50
C ASN A 11 5.85 -8.18 7.41
N SER A 12 6.55 -8.47 6.31
CA SER A 12 6.55 -7.63 5.11
C SER A 12 6.02 -8.47 3.96
N ILE A 13 5.01 -7.96 3.26
CA ILE A 13 4.50 -8.60 2.06
C ILE A 13 4.98 -7.86 0.83
N THR A 14 5.14 -8.61 -0.24
CA THR A 14 5.57 -8.07 -1.52
C THR A 14 4.37 -8.00 -2.46
N LEU A 15 4.07 -6.81 -2.97
CA LEU A 15 2.93 -6.55 -3.84
C LEU A 15 3.36 -6.00 -5.18
N ASP A 16 2.78 -6.54 -6.25
CA ASP A 16 2.88 -5.94 -7.58
C ASP A 16 1.70 -4.99 -7.82
N ILE A 17 2.06 -3.74 -8.08
CA ILE A 17 1.21 -2.56 -8.21
C ILE A 17 1.68 -1.70 -9.37
N GLU A 18 0.82 -0.80 -9.82
CA GLU A 18 1.13 0.20 -10.83
C GLU A 18 1.11 1.60 -10.20
N PRO A 19 1.92 2.56 -10.68
CA PRO A 19 1.93 3.92 -10.13
C PRO A 19 0.57 4.63 -10.24
N LEU A 20 -0.25 4.21 -11.21
CA LEU A 20 -1.62 4.69 -11.41
C LEU A 20 -2.65 3.99 -10.50
N ASN A 21 -2.26 2.97 -9.73
CA ASN A 21 -3.16 2.37 -8.77
C ASN A 21 -3.43 3.35 -7.62
N THR A 22 -4.70 3.42 -7.23
CA THR A 22 -5.14 4.16 -6.06
C THR A 22 -4.74 3.44 -4.78
N ILE A 23 -4.60 4.20 -3.70
CA ILE A 23 -4.32 3.64 -2.38
C ILE A 23 -5.41 2.66 -1.95
N HIS A 24 -6.67 2.91 -2.32
CA HIS A 24 -7.76 1.96 -2.12
C HIS A 24 -7.47 0.60 -2.77
N ASN A 25 -7.03 0.59 -4.04
CA ASN A 25 -6.69 -0.65 -4.75
C ASN A 25 -5.49 -1.37 -4.12
N VAL A 26 -4.51 -0.63 -3.63
CA VAL A 26 -3.35 -1.19 -2.91
C VAL A 26 -3.81 -1.86 -1.61
N LYS A 27 -4.69 -1.22 -0.83
CA LYS A 27 -5.28 -1.81 0.39
C LYS A 27 -6.05 -3.09 0.11
N ALA A 28 -6.83 -3.12 -0.97
CA ALA A 28 -7.54 -4.32 -1.39
C ALA A 28 -6.57 -5.47 -1.71
N LYS A 29 -5.47 -5.20 -2.44
CA LYS A 29 -4.42 -6.20 -2.72
C LYS A 29 -3.71 -6.70 -1.46
N ILE A 30 -3.47 -5.80 -0.49
CA ILE A 30 -2.91 -6.17 0.81
C ILE A 30 -3.87 -7.12 1.55
N PHE A 31 -5.16 -6.78 1.59
CA PHE A 31 -6.18 -7.60 2.23
C PHE A 31 -6.39 -8.96 1.54
N ASP A 32 -6.28 -9.02 0.22
CA ASP A 32 -6.34 -10.29 -0.53
C ASP A 32 -5.20 -11.25 -0.15
N LYS A 33 -3.98 -10.71 0.03
CA LYS A 33 -2.82 -11.48 0.48
C LYS A 33 -2.89 -11.82 1.96
N GLU A 34 -3.42 -10.90 2.76
CA GLU A 34 -3.36 -10.95 4.20
C GLU A 34 -4.74 -10.58 4.77
N THR A 35 -5.71 -11.49 4.57
CA THR A 35 -7.15 -11.32 4.89
C THR A 35 -7.46 -11.11 6.37
N HIS A 36 -6.47 -11.29 7.23
CA HIS A 36 -6.56 -11.05 8.67
C HIS A 36 -6.30 -9.59 9.05
N LEU A 37 -6.02 -8.72 8.09
CA LEU A 37 -5.86 -7.29 8.33
C LEU A 37 -7.19 -6.58 8.51
N PRO A 38 -7.24 -5.49 9.28
CA PRO A 38 -8.44 -4.68 9.37
C PRO A 38 -8.76 -4.06 8.01
N HIS A 39 -10.05 -4.02 7.66
CA HIS A 39 -10.51 -3.42 6.41
C HIS A 39 -10.19 -1.91 6.34
N ASP A 40 -10.13 -1.25 7.51
CA ASP A 40 -9.73 0.15 7.70
C ASP A 40 -8.21 0.31 7.95
N LEU A 41 -7.38 -0.53 7.34
CA LEU A 41 -5.93 -0.38 7.40
C LEU A 41 -5.52 1.01 6.86
N ALA A 42 -4.78 1.77 7.66
CA ALA A 42 -4.16 3.01 7.24
C ALA A 42 -2.74 2.73 6.70
N LEU A 43 -2.44 3.24 5.50
CA LEU A 43 -1.10 3.17 4.93
C LEU A 43 -0.37 4.47 5.25
N ILE A 44 0.90 4.34 5.65
CA ILE A 44 1.77 5.48 6.00
C ILE A 44 3.03 5.37 5.14
N TYR A 45 3.37 6.47 4.47
CA TYR A 45 4.60 6.58 3.71
C TYR A 45 5.29 7.90 4.06
N ASN A 46 6.59 7.84 4.36
CA ASN A 46 7.39 9.00 4.77
C ASN A 46 6.74 9.85 5.89
N GLY A 47 6.08 9.19 6.85
CA GLY A 47 5.36 9.85 7.95
C GLY A 47 4.00 10.47 7.58
N LYS A 48 3.55 10.34 6.34
CA LYS A 48 2.26 10.85 5.85
C LYS A 48 1.26 9.72 5.65
N PHE A 49 0.02 9.92 6.11
CA PHE A 49 -1.09 9.02 5.80
C PHE A 49 -1.49 9.14 4.34
N LEU A 50 -1.65 7.99 3.70
CA LEU A 50 -2.05 7.90 2.31
C LEU A 50 -3.59 7.89 2.20
N ASP A 51 -4.10 8.76 1.35
CA ASP A 51 -5.53 8.94 1.08
C ASP A 51 -6.01 7.94 0.02
N ASN A 52 -7.22 7.41 0.20
CA ASN A 52 -7.78 6.36 -0.65
C ASN A 52 -8.01 6.81 -2.10
N ASP A 53 -8.31 8.10 -2.30
CA ASP A 53 -8.60 8.71 -3.60
C ASP A 53 -7.32 9.12 -4.36
N CYS A 54 -6.19 9.22 -3.66
CA CYS A 54 -4.90 9.49 -4.28
C CYS A 54 -4.29 8.23 -4.92
N THR A 55 -3.39 8.44 -5.88
CA THR A 55 -2.62 7.37 -6.52
C THR A 55 -1.22 7.27 -5.93
N LEU A 56 -0.53 6.16 -6.16
CA LEU A 56 0.86 6.01 -5.75
C LEU A 56 1.77 7.06 -6.40
N ALA A 57 1.52 7.39 -7.67
CA ALA A 57 2.23 8.45 -8.39
C ALA A 57 2.04 9.83 -7.74
N ASP A 58 0.85 10.12 -7.20
CA ASP A 58 0.56 11.38 -6.48
C ASP A 58 1.46 11.56 -5.24
N TYR A 59 1.85 10.45 -4.64
CA TYR A 59 2.78 10.41 -3.51
C TYR A 59 4.25 10.22 -3.90
N HIS A 60 4.57 10.22 -5.21
CA HIS A 60 5.89 9.88 -5.72
C HIS A 60 6.38 8.51 -5.23
N ILE A 61 5.45 7.56 -5.05
CA ILE A 61 5.72 6.16 -4.77
C ILE A 61 5.86 5.46 -6.13
N ASP A 62 6.85 5.90 -6.89
CA ASP A 62 7.34 5.23 -8.09
C ASP A 62 8.82 4.88 -7.89
N LYS A 63 9.26 3.88 -8.65
CA LYS A 63 10.59 3.26 -8.55
C LYS A 63 11.67 4.34 -8.45
N GLU A 64 12.45 4.32 -7.37
CA GLU A 64 13.82 4.88 -7.42
C GLU A 64 14.68 4.04 -8.38
#